data_AF-A0ABD0KJF7-F1
#
_entry.id   AF-A0ABD0KJF7-F1
#
_cell.length_a   1.000
_cell.length_b   1.000
_cell.length_c   1.000
_cell.angle_alpha   90.00
_cell.angle_beta   90.00
_cell.angle_gamma   90.00
#
_symmetry.space_group_name_H-M   'P 1'
#
loop_
_entity.id
_entity.type
_entity.pdbx_description
1 polymer ?
#
loop_
_entity_poly.entity_id
_entity_poly.type
_entity_poly.pdbx_seq_one_letter_code
_entity_poly.pdbx_strand_id
1 'polypeptide(L)'
;ETFSRDFPSQLFPLHDVYIAAGVKVSDSVTGRLSGGVVLLVRKEFSPLVKHVTVEYDNIVVVKLSKDMLGSVTDIMLLGVYLPPANSVYYKDTEIENGVFLVEQCILDIQEQFSDVSFLLCGDLNARTGDRFPCGDSLPDDFVDMEPSNMCSVTDSVRTSKDCVINAFGTYLLSVCEQFDLVILNGVLSGDCSGDYLYRRF
;
A
#
# COMPACT_ATOMS: atom_id res chain seq x y z
N GLU A 1 -11.46 19.10 12.88
CA GLU A 1 -11.37 19.66 11.51
C GLU A 1 -10.48 18.74 10.70
N THR A 2 -11.08 18.02 9.76
CA THR A 2 -10.45 16.98 8.95
C THR A 2 -9.75 17.61 7.74
N PHE A 3 -8.51 17.17 7.46
CA PHE A 3 -7.67 17.61 6.33
C PHE A 3 -8.38 17.63 4.97
N SER A 4 -9.44 16.83 4.80
CA SER A 4 -10.19 16.74 3.53
C SER A 4 -10.80 18.05 3.07
N ARG A 5 -11.10 19.00 3.98
CA ARG A 5 -11.70 20.29 3.60
C ARG A 5 -10.73 21.31 3.00
N ASP A 6 -9.43 21.20 3.29
CA ASP A 6 -8.43 22.20 2.89
C ASP A 6 -7.48 21.71 1.79
N PHE A 7 -7.64 20.48 1.28
CA PHE A 7 -6.82 20.02 0.16
C PHE A 7 -7.15 20.82 -1.11
N PRO A 8 -6.18 21.51 -1.72
CA PRO A 8 -6.42 22.39 -2.85
C PRO A 8 -6.57 21.57 -4.15
N SER A 9 -7.68 20.84 -4.29
CA SER A 9 -7.97 20.00 -5.46
C SER A 9 -7.93 20.77 -6.79
N GLN A 10 -8.13 22.09 -6.76
CA GLN A 10 -7.98 23.00 -7.89
C GLN A 10 -6.56 23.01 -8.49
N LEU A 11 -5.53 22.64 -7.72
CA LEU A 11 -4.15 22.50 -8.23
C LEU A 11 -3.99 21.27 -9.16
N PHE A 12 -4.94 20.35 -9.15
CA PHE A 12 -4.91 19.12 -9.94
C PHE A 12 -6.10 19.02 -10.91
N PRO A 13 -6.29 20.00 -11.83
CA PRO A 13 -7.50 20.11 -12.65
C PRO A 13 -7.70 18.92 -13.61
N LEU A 14 -6.63 18.19 -13.92
CA LEU A 14 -6.62 17.02 -14.80
C LEU A 14 -6.78 15.70 -14.04
N HIS A 15 -6.98 15.73 -12.72
CA HIS A 15 -7.10 14.54 -11.90
C HIS A 15 -8.41 14.53 -11.12
N ASP A 16 -8.94 13.34 -10.89
CA ASP A 16 -9.79 13.06 -9.76
C ASP A 16 -8.92 12.88 -8.52
N VAL A 17 -9.44 13.34 -7.38
CA VAL A 17 -8.70 13.41 -6.12
C VAL A 17 -9.45 12.62 -5.07
N TYR A 18 -8.82 11.59 -4.54
CA TYR A 18 -9.33 10.77 -3.45
C TYR A 18 -8.46 10.98 -2.21
N ILE A 19 -9.07 11.19 -1.05
CA ILE A 19 -8.37 11.64 0.16
C ILE A 19 -8.82 10.82 1.36
N ALA A 20 -7.85 10.25 2.06
CA ALA A 20 -8.00 9.84 3.44
C ALA A 20 -7.35 10.93 4.31
N ALA A 21 -8.15 11.63 5.10
CA ALA A 21 -7.65 12.74 5.89
C ALA A 21 -6.73 12.25 7.01
N GLY A 22 -5.68 13.02 7.32
CA GLY A 22 -4.91 12.78 8.53
C GLY A 22 -5.74 13.02 9.79
N VAL A 23 -5.39 12.32 10.87
CA VAL A 23 -6.09 12.40 12.16
C VAL A 23 -5.45 13.44 13.06
N LYS A 24 -6.27 14.16 13.82
CA LYS A 24 -5.79 15.10 14.83
C LYS A 24 -5.48 14.34 16.11
N VAL A 25 -4.21 14.26 16.48
CA VAL A 25 -3.74 13.40 17.60
C VAL A 25 -3.73 14.13 18.96
N SER A 26 -4.52 15.20 19.11
CA SER A 26 -4.70 15.87 20.40
C SER A 26 -5.97 16.72 20.43
N ASP A 27 -6.61 16.82 21.60
CA ASP A 27 -7.71 17.75 21.89
C ASP A 27 -7.29 19.23 21.85
N SER A 28 -6.01 19.52 21.65
CA SER A 28 -5.53 20.89 21.53
C SER A 28 -6.05 21.53 20.24
N VAL A 29 -6.60 22.74 20.36
CA VAL A 29 -7.10 23.54 19.23
C VAL A 29 -6.02 23.74 18.16
N THR A 30 -4.73 23.66 18.52
CA THR A 30 -3.55 23.97 17.71
C THR A 30 -2.68 22.77 17.27
N GLY A 31 -3.12 21.53 17.51
CA GLY A 31 -2.33 20.33 17.17
C GLY A 31 -2.15 20.10 15.66
N ARG A 32 -0.97 19.61 15.25
CA ARG A 32 -0.70 19.16 13.87
C ARG A 32 -1.52 17.91 13.55
N LEU A 33 -2.02 17.85 12.33
CA LEU A 33 -2.61 16.63 11.77
C LEU A 33 -1.49 15.60 11.57
N SER A 34 -1.77 14.34 11.88
CA SER A 34 -0.87 13.21 11.66
C SER A 34 -1.37 12.37 10.49
N GLY A 35 -0.51 12.19 9.50
CA GLY A 35 -0.80 11.39 8.32
C GLY A 35 -1.63 12.11 7.26
N GLY A 36 -2.43 11.34 6.55
CA GLY A 36 -3.18 11.74 5.37
C GLY A 36 -2.60 11.12 4.08
N VAL A 37 -3.50 10.63 3.23
CA VAL A 37 -3.17 10.08 1.91
C VAL A 37 -3.99 10.81 0.86
N VAL A 38 -3.34 11.12 -0.25
CA VAL A 38 -3.99 11.65 -1.44
C VAL A 38 -3.63 10.76 -2.62
N LEU A 39 -4.65 10.23 -3.28
CA LEU A 39 -4.52 9.50 -4.53
C LEU A 39 -5.05 10.38 -5.67
N LEU A 40 -4.21 10.62 -6.67
CA LEU A 40 -4.52 11.41 -7.85
C LEU A 40 -4.66 10.49 -9.06
N VAL A 41 -5.85 10.47 -9.66
CA VAL A 41 -6.13 9.65 -10.85
C VAL A 41 -6.39 10.57 -12.02
N ARG A 42 -5.67 10.40 -13.13
CA ARG A 42 -5.91 11.25 -14.32
C ARG A 42 -7.34 11.05 -14.82
N LYS A 43 -7.99 12.16 -15.20
CA LYS A 43 -9.40 12.16 -15.62
C LYS A 43 -9.71 11.28 -16.83
N GLU A 44 -8.70 11.00 -17.64
CA GLU A 44 -8.79 10.06 -18.75
C GLU A 44 -9.10 8.62 -18.30
N PHE A 45 -8.75 8.25 -17.06
CA PHE A 45 -9.01 6.93 -16.49
C PHE A 45 -10.25 6.89 -15.59
N SER A 46 -10.88 8.03 -15.27
CA SER A 46 -12.06 8.09 -14.39
C SER A 46 -13.19 7.11 -14.74
N PRO A 47 -13.52 6.85 -16.03
CA PRO A 47 -14.58 5.88 -16.35
C PRO A 47 -14.28 4.45 -15.89
N LEU A 48 -12.99 4.13 -15.69
CA LEU A 48 -12.48 2.81 -15.32
C LEU A 48 -12.03 2.73 -13.86
N VAL A 49 -12.14 3.82 -13.09
CA VAL A 49 -11.74 3.89 -11.69
C VAL A 49 -12.92 4.27 -10.82
N LYS A 50 -13.19 3.48 -9.79
CA LYS A 50 -14.29 3.73 -8.83
C LYS A 50 -13.73 3.86 -7.43
N HIS A 51 -14.09 4.92 -6.73
CA HIS A 51 -13.77 5.05 -5.31
C HIS A 51 -14.50 3.98 -4.49
N VAL A 52 -13.78 3.35 -3.57
CA VAL A 52 -14.33 2.41 -2.59
C VAL A 52 -14.20 3.08 -1.23
N THR A 53 -15.33 3.42 -0.62
CA THR A 53 -15.35 4.03 0.71
C THR A 53 -14.99 2.99 1.76
N VAL A 54 -14.02 3.31 2.61
CA VAL A 54 -13.60 2.48 3.75
C VAL A 54 -13.52 3.32 5.02
N GLU A 55 -13.57 2.68 6.19
CA GLU A 55 -13.57 3.37 7.50
C GLU A 55 -12.15 3.50 8.11
N TYR A 56 -11.11 3.24 7.32
CA TYR A 56 -9.73 3.24 7.77
C TYR A 56 -9.01 4.57 7.51
N ASP A 57 -8.48 5.16 8.58
CA ASP A 57 -7.65 6.35 8.48
C ASP A 57 -6.38 6.07 7.65
N ASN A 58 -5.93 7.08 6.90
CA ASN A 58 -4.72 7.00 6.08
C ASN A 58 -4.72 5.87 5.03
N ILE A 59 -5.90 5.36 4.65
CA ILE A 59 -6.07 4.39 3.56
C ILE A 59 -7.10 4.94 2.58
N VAL A 60 -6.70 5.05 1.31
CA VAL A 60 -7.60 5.37 0.19
C VAL A 60 -7.72 4.15 -0.69
N VAL A 61 -8.94 3.75 -1.04
CA VAL A 61 -9.17 2.60 -1.90
C VAL A 61 -9.89 3.01 -3.17
N VAL A 62 -9.36 2.58 -4.30
CA VAL A 62 -10.05 2.65 -5.58
C VAL A 62 -10.06 1.29 -6.25
N LYS A 63 -11.18 0.95 -6.86
CA LYS A 63 -11.31 -0.20 -7.75
C LYS A 63 -10.93 0.21 -9.16
N LEU A 64 -9.90 -0.43 -9.71
CA LEU A 64 -9.51 -0.35 -11.11
C LEU A 64 -10.26 -1.45 -11.88
N SER A 65 -10.96 -1.07 -12.93
CA SER A 65 -11.63 -2.01 -13.81
C SER A 65 -10.60 -2.92 -14.48
N LYS A 66 -10.91 -4.22 -14.55
CA LYS A 66 -10.11 -5.20 -15.31
C LYS A 66 -9.87 -4.80 -16.77
N ASP A 67 -10.82 -4.07 -17.36
CA ASP A 67 -10.70 -3.55 -18.73
C ASP A 67 -9.58 -2.51 -18.89
N MET A 68 -9.16 -1.86 -17.80
CA MET A 68 -8.05 -0.89 -17.80
C MET A 68 -6.70 -1.56 -18.00
N LEU A 69 -6.53 -2.76 -17.43
CA LEU A 69 -5.24 -3.47 -17.36
C LEU A 69 -5.22 -4.74 -18.22
N GLY A 70 -6.37 -5.13 -18.79
CA GLY A 70 -6.53 -6.42 -19.46
C GLY A 70 -6.40 -7.61 -18.51
N SER A 71 -6.69 -7.41 -17.22
CA SER A 71 -6.62 -8.46 -16.20
C SER A 71 -7.88 -9.34 -16.21
N VAL A 72 -7.82 -10.48 -15.51
CA VAL A 72 -8.97 -11.39 -15.34
C VAL A 72 -9.99 -10.79 -14.35
N THR A 73 -9.48 -10.18 -13.29
CA THR A 73 -10.22 -9.62 -12.15
C THR A 73 -10.02 -8.11 -12.06
N ASP A 74 -10.94 -7.43 -11.38
CA ASP A 74 -10.74 -6.03 -11.00
C ASP A 74 -9.63 -5.94 -9.94
N ILE A 75 -8.92 -4.80 -9.88
CA ILE A 75 -7.86 -4.58 -8.89
C ILE A 75 -8.31 -3.53 -7.87
N MET A 76 -8.20 -3.87 -6.59
CA MET A 76 -8.35 -2.95 -5.47
C MET A 76 -7.00 -2.31 -5.16
N LEU A 77 -6.83 -1.05 -5.57
CA LEU A 77 -5.64 -0.25 -5.29
C LEU A 77 -5.81 0.46 -3.94
N LEU A 78 -4.97 0.09 -2.98
CA LEU A 78 -4.89 0.69 -1.65
C LEU A 78 -3.69 1.65 -1.62
N GLY A 79 -3.97 2.95 -1.57
CA GLY A 79 -2.98 3.97 -1.23
C GLY A 79 -2.90 4.16 0.28
N VAL A 80 -1.75 3.86 0.87
CA VAL A 80 -1.61 3.73 2.33
C VAL A 80 -0.48 4.59 2.88
N TYR A 81 -0.72 5.19 4.04
CA TYR A 81 0.30 5.75 4.90
C TYR A 81 0.13 5.20 6.31
N LEU A 82 1.05 4.38 6.78
CA LEU A 82 1.08 3.91 8.16
C LEU A 82 2.05 4.76 8.95
N PRO A 83 1.62 5.50 9.99
CA PRO A 83 2.55 6.17 10.89
C PRO A 83 3.60 5.20 11.45
N PRO A 84 4.82 5.66 11.76
CA PRO A 84 5.85 4.78 12.36
C PRO A 84 5.40 4.26 13.73
N ALA A 85 5.90 3.09 14.15
CA ALA A 85 5.48 2.41 15.37
C ALA A 85 5.50 3.26 16.67
N ASN A 86 6.36 4.27 16.74
CA ASN A 86 6.46 5.19 17.87
C ASN A 86 5.66 6.50 17.68
N SER A 87 4.79 6.55 16.67
CA SER A 87 3.95 7.70 16.38
C SER A 87 2.94 7.93 17.51
N VAL A 88 2.69 9.19 17.81
CA VAL A 88 1.61 9.59 18.72
C VAL A 88 0.25 9.09 18.25
N TYR A 89 0.09 8.80 16.95
CA TYR A 89 -1.15 8.26 16.37
C TYR A 89 -1.65 7.03 17.11
N TYR A 90 -0.75 6.18 17.60
CA TYR A 90 -1.09 4.93 18.30
C TYR A 90 -1.31 5.09 19.81
N LYS A 91 -1.00 6.26 20.40
CA LYS A 91 -0.87 6.43 21.85
C LYS A 91 -2.16 6.16 22.64
N ASP A 92 -3.31 6.44 22.04
CA ASP A 92 -4.63 6.30 22.65
C ASP A 92 -5.50 5.27 21.89
N THR A 93 -4.86 4.36 21.14
CA THR A 93 -5.53 3.29 20.38
C THR A 93 -5.07 1.93 20.87
N GLU A 94 -5.89 0.90 20.72
CA GLU A 94 -5.48 -0.50 20.97
C GLU A 94 -4.58 -1.06 19.84
N ILE A 95 -4.32 -0.27 18.80
CA ILE A 95 -3.55 -0.66 17.63
C ILE A 95 -2.07 -0.37 17.88
N GLU A 96 -1.29 -1.42 18.10
CA GLU A 96 0.18 -1.30 18.26
C GLU A 96 0.92 -1.37 16.92
N ASN A 97 0.28 -1.91 15.89
CA ASN A 97 0.89 -2.12 14.57
C ASN A 97 -0.07 -1.67 13.45
N GLY A 98 0.33 -0.62 12.71
CA GLY A 98 -0.50 -0.06 11.64
C GLY A 98 -0.82 -1.05 10.52
N VAL A 99 0.00 -2.09 10.33
CA VAL A 99 -0.23 -3.12 9.31
C VAL A 99 -1.54 -3.89 9.59
N PHE A 100 -1.95 -3.98 10.86
CA PHE A 100 -3.26 -4.54 11.24
C PHE A 100 -4.41 -3.85 10.51
N LEU A 101 -4.34 -2.52 10.35
CA LEU A 101 -5.39 -1.75 9.65
C LEU A 101 -5.48 -2.11 8.17
N VAL A 102 -4.34 -2.44 7.54
CA VAL A 102 -4.32 -2.88 6.14
C VAL A 102 -4.96 -4.26 6.01
N GLU A 103 -4.63 -5.19 6.91
CA GLU A 103 -5.25 -6.52 6.94
C GLU A 103 -6.77 -6.43 7.11
N GLN A 104 -7.25 -5.68 8.10
CA GLN A 104 -8.70 -5.52 8.31
C GLN A 104 -9.38 -4.87 7.08
N CYS A 105 -8.73 -3.88 6.46
CA CYS A 105 -9.23 -3.26 5.24
C CYS A 105 -9.35 -4.26 4.07
N ILE A 106 -8.37 -5.15 3.90
CA ILE A 106 -8.43 -6.21 2.87
C ILE A 106 -9.59 -7.16 3.15
N LEU A 107 -9.76 -7.61 4.40
CA LEU A 107 -10.85 -8.51 4.80
C LEU A 107 -12.22 -7.89 4.52
N ASP A 108 -12.44 -6.64 4.93
CA ASP A 108 -13.71 -5.93 4.68
C ASP A 108 -14.01 -5.78 3.18
N ILE A 109 -12.98 -5.54 2.37
CA ILE A 109 -13.13 -5.48 0.91
C ILE A 109 -13.50 -6.85 0.35
N GLN A 110 -12.87 -7.94 0.82
CA GLN A 110 -13.20 -9.30 0.37
C GLN A 110 -14.62 -9.73 0.75
N GLU A 111 -15.15 -9.26 1.88
CA GLU A 111 -16.56 -9.48 2.24
C GLU A 111 -17.54 -8.80 1.26
N GLN A 112 -17.15 -7.64 0.72
CA GLN A 112 -18.00 -6.83 -0.17
C GLN A 112 -17.82 -7.17 -1.65
N PHE A 113 -16.61 -7.57 -2.05
CA PHE A 113 -16.22 -7.79 -3.44
C PHE A 113 -15.62 -9.18 -3.58
N SER A 114 -16.31 -10.03 -4.34
CA SER A 114 -15.77 -11.32 -4.76
C SER A 114 -14.86 -11.15 -5.98
N ASP A 115 -13.85 -12.01 -6.08
CA ASP A 115 -12.99 -12.14 -7.27
C ASP A 115 -12.26 -10.84 -7.66
N VAL A 116 -11.55 -10.27 -6.69
CA VAL A 116 -10.72 -9.07 -6.85
C VAL A 116 -9.28 -9.35 -6.43
N SER A 117 -8.33 -8.72 -7.10
CA SER A 117 -6.93 -8.74 -6.72
C SER A 117 -6.55 -7.45 -5.99
N PHE A 118 -5.50 -7.49 -5.18
CA PHE A 118 -5.08 -6.35 -4.37
C PHE A 118 -3.75 -5.78 -4.85
N LEU A 119 -3.67 -4.46 -4.90
CA LEU A 119 -2.43 -3.72 -5.12
C LEU A 119 -2.26 -2.72 -3.99
N LEU A 120 -1.22 -2.91 -3.17
CA LEU A 120 -0.91 -2.05 -2.04
C LEU A 120 0.26 -1.12 -2.42
N CYS A 121 0.11 0.18 -2.18
CA CYS A 121 1.21 1.13 -2.38
C CYS A 121 1.20 2.25 -1.33
N GLY A 122 2.36 2.87 -1.13
CA GLY A 122 2.56 3.99 -0.22
C GLY A 122 3.63 3.71 0.83
N ASP A 123 3.58 4.43 1.95
CA ASP A 123 4.57 4.31 3.02
C ASP A 123 3.98 3.51 4.19
N LEU A 124 4.39 2.25 4.28
CA LEU A 124 3.93 1.33 5.31
C LEU A 124 4.75 1.43 6.61
N ASN A 125 5.85 2.20 6.63
CA ASN A 125 6.83 2.20 7.72
C ASN A 125 7.27 0.78 8.16
N ALA A 126 7.17 -0.18 7.25
CA ALA A 126 7.38 -1.61 7.46
C ALA A 126 8.66 -2.03 6.74
N ARG A 127 9.72 -2.27 7.50
CA ARG A 127 11.02 -2.67 6.96
C ARG A 127 11.08 -4.19 6.95
N THR A 128 11.14 -4.80 5.79
CA THR A 128 10.99 -6.26 5.60
C THR A 128 12.32 -6.99 5.37
N GLY A 129 13.45 -6.28 5.41
CA GLY A 129 14.73 -6.89 5.08
C GLY A 129 14.83 -7.20 3.58
N ASP A 130 15.43 -8.35 3.27
CA ASP A 130 15.44 -9.06 1.98
C ASP A 130 14.48 -10.26 1.94
N ARG A 131 13.70 -10.48 3.02
CA ARG A 131 12.78 -11.63 3.09
C ARG A 131 11.66 -11.52 2.07
N PHE A 132 11.27 -12.69 1.56
CA PHE A 132 10.03 -12.89 0.83
C PHE A 132 8.91 -13.30 1.79
N PRO A 133 7.65 -12.91 1.50
CA PRO A 133 6.47 -13.37 2.25
C PRO A 133 6.31 -14.89 2.28
N CYS A 134 6.57 -15.58 1.17
CA CYS A 134 6.30 -17.02 0.99
C CYS A 134 7.54 -17.94 1.23
N GLY A 135 8.56 -17.46 1.94
CA GLY A 135 9.82 -18.19 2.11
C GLY A 135 10.82 -17.97 0.96
N ASP A 136 11.68 -18.95 0.65
CA ASP A 136 12.76 -18.80 -0.36
C ASP A 136 12.29 -18.93 -1.83
N SER A 137 10.97 -18.93 -2.09
CA SER A 137 10.40 -19.11 -3.42
C SER A 137 9.28 -18.11 -3.72
N LEU A 138 9.24 -17.65 -4.97
CA LEU A 138 8.10 -16.91 -5.52
C LEU A 138 6.86 -17.80 -5.58
N PRO A 139 5.64 -17.25 -5.43
CA PRO A 139 4.41 -17.99 -5.73
C PRO A 139 4.43 -18.53 -7.16
N ASP A 140 3.85 -19.71 -7.40
CA ASP A 140 3.80 -20.35 -8.73
C ASP A 140 3.17 -19.41 -9.78
N ASP A 141 2.16 -18.64 -9.41
CA ASP A 141 1.48 -17.67 -10.29
C ASP A 141 2.38 -16.48 -10.70
N PHE A 142 3.46 -16.22 -9.95
CA PHE A 142 4.44 -15.19 -10.27
C PHE A 142 5.44 -15.64 -11.34
N VAL A 143 5.57 -16.96 -11.54
CA VAL A 143 6.43 -17.59 -12.55
C VAL A 143 5.89 -17.37 -13.96
N ASP A 144 4.60 -17.04 -14.09
CA ASP A 144 3.93 -16.72 -15.37
C ASP A 144 4.23 -15.30 -15.88
N MET A 145 4.96 -14.47 -15.13
CA MET A 145 5.48 -13.22 -15.69
C MET A 145 6.54 -13.52 -16.76
N GLU A 146 6.44 -12.82 -17.90
CA GLU A 146 7.45 -12.87 -18.95
C GLU A 146 8.85 -12.75 -18.33
N PRO A 147 9.74 -13.76 -18.52
CA PRO A 147 11.06 -13.81 -17.89
C PRO A 147 11.89 -12.54 -18.10
N SER A 148 11.64 -11.78 -19.18
CA SER A 148 12.28 -10.49 -19.45
C SER A 148 11.95 -9.41 -18.43
N ASN A 149 10.86 -9.54 -17.69
CA ASN A 149 10.37 -8.58 -16.70
C ASN A 149 10.87 -8.88 -15.29
N MET A 150 11.63 -9.97 -15.10
CA MET A 150 12.21 -10.40 -13.83
C MET A 150 13.71 -10.09 -13.80
N CYS A 151 14.24 -9.83 -12.60
CA CYS A 151 15.68 -9.59 -12.41
C CYS A 151 16.56 -10.82 -12.61
N SER A 152 16.05 -11.99 -12.22
CA SER A 152 16.65 -13.29 -12.48
C SER A 152 15.61 -14.36 -12.15
N VAL A 153 15.30 -15.22 -13.12
CA VAL A 153 14.41 -16.39 -12.89
C VAL A 153 15.14 -17.49 -12.11
N THR A 154 16.48 -17.44 -12.05
CA THR A 154 17.30 -18.53 -11.49
C THR A 154 17.54 -18.41 -10.00
N ASP A 155 17.38 -17.21 -9.43
CA ASP A 155 17.52 -16.97 -8.00
C ASP A 155 16.20 -16.39 -7.51
N SER A 156 15.34 -17.26 -6.97
CA SER A 156 14.04 -16.94 -6.39
C SER A 156 14.14 -16.06 -5.12
N VAL A 157 15.07 -15.09 -5.10
CA VAL A 157 15.45 -14.31 -3.92
C VAL A 157 15.26 -12.82 -4.20
N ARG A 158 14.49 -12.17 -3.31
CA ARG A 158 14.24 -10.73 -3.38
C ARG A 158 15.52 -10.01 -2.99
N THR A 159 15.95 -9.08 -3.80
CA THR A 159 17.07 -8.22 -3.43
C THR A 159 16.57 -7.01 -2.65
N SER A 160 17.29 -6.61 -1.60
CA SER A 160 16.96 -5.41 -0.83
C SER A 160 18.22 -4.82 -0.23
N LYS A 161 18.43 -3.52 -0.42
CA LYS A 161 19.47 -2.78 0.31
C LYS A 161 19.07 -2.52 1.76
N ASP A 162 17.79 -2.59 2.08
CA ASP A 162 17.33 -2.54 3.46
C ASP A 162 17.36 -3.93 4.08
N CYS A 163 18.41 -4.24 4.83
CA CYS A 163 18.56 -5.51 5.52
C CYS A 163 17.95 -5.53 6.93
N VAL A 164 17.22 -4.48 7.34
CA VAL A 164 16.61 -4.38 8.67
C VAL A 164 15.17 -4.84 8.62
N ILE A 165 14.79 -5.66 9.60
CA ILE A 165 13.40 -6.05 9.84
C ILE A 165 12.89 -5.35 11.10
N ASN A 166 11.75 -4.66 11.01
CA ASN A 166 11.04 -4.12 12.17
C ASN A 166 9.72 -4.86 12.44
N ALA A 167 9.06 -4.58 13.56
CA ALA A 167 7.83 -5.26 13.95
C ALA A 167 6.71 -5.13 12.89
N PHE A 168 6.62 -3.97 12.23
CA PHE A 168 5.67 -3.73 11.15
C PHE A 168 6.02 -4.59 9.93
N GLY A 169 7.30 -4.68 9.57
CA GLY A 169 7.77 -5.52 8.48
C GLY A 169 7.56 -7.01 8.71
N THR A 170 7.79 -7.51 9.93
CA THR A 170 7.48 -8.90 10.26
C THR A 170 5.99 -9.19 10.05
N TYR A 171 5.12 -8.30 10.51
CA TYR A 171 3.68 -8.50 10.34
C TYR A 171 3.22 -8.34 8.89
N LEU A 172 3.81 -7.39 8.15
CA LEU A 172 3.55 -7.22 6.72
C LEU A 172 3.90 -8.48 5.92
N LEU A 173 4.99 -9.17 6.27
CA LEU A 173 5.33 -10.45 5.64
C LEU A 173 4.23 -11.50 5.88
N SER A 174 3.68 -11.58 7.10
CA SER A 174 2.57 -12.49 7.41
C SER A 174 1.28 -12.12 6.66
N VAL A 175 0.95 -10.83 6.57
CA VAL A 175 -0.17 -10.35 5.74
C VAL A 175 0.04 -10.73 4.28
N CYS A 176 1.25 -10.54 3.76
CA CYS A 176 1.55 -10.91 2.39
C CYS A 176 1.44 -12.43 2.16
N GLU A 177 1.86 -13.27 3.10
CA GLU A 177 1.67 -14.72 3.04
C GLU A 177 0.18 -15.11 3.08
N GLN A 178 -0.61 -14.46 3.94
CA GLN A 178 -2.03 -14.75 4.13
C GLN A 178 -2.90 -14.39 2.91
N PHE A 179 -2.53 -13.34 2.17
CA PHE A 179 -3.30 -12.83 1.03
C PHE A 179 -2.59 -13.02 -0.31
N ASP A 180 -1.59 -13.91 -0.37
CA ASP A 180 -0.79 -14.20 -1.57
C ASP A 180 -0.23 -12.93 -2.25
N LEU A 181 0.20 -11.94 -1.45
CA LEU A 181 0.80 -10.69 -1.95
C LEU A 181 2.30 -10.85 -2.12
N VAL A 182 2.82 -10.22 -3.19
CA VAL A 182 4.25 -10.20 -3.49
C VAL A 182 4.81 -8.79 -3.39
N ILE A 183 5.95 -8.64 -2.71
CA ILE A 183 6.71 -7.40 -2.65
C ILE A 183 7.50 -7.25 -3.96
N LEU A 184 7.16 -6.24 -4.76
CA LEU A 184 7.74 -6.03 -6.09
C LEU A 184 9.17 -5.45 -6.09
N ASN A 185 9.54 -4.71 -5.04
CA ASN A 185 10.88 -4.11 -4.90
C ASN A 185 11.95 -5.20 -4.87
N GLY A 186 12.97 -5.07 -5.71
CA GLY A 186 14.04 -6.07 -5.81
C GLY A 186 13.74 -7.29 -6.68
N VAL A 187 12.57 -7.34 -7.34
CA VAL A 187 12.10 -8.48 -8.15
C VAL A 187 11.96 -8.13 -9.64
N LEU A 188 11.43 -6.94 -9.95
CA LEU A 188 11.14 -6.51 -11.32
C LEU A 188 12.37 -5.98 -12.06
N SER A 189 12.46 -6.29 -13.36
CA SER A 189 13.48 -5.76 -14.26
C SER A 189 13.50 -4.22 -14.21
N GLY A 190 14.61 -3.65 -13.76
CA GLY A 190 14.75 -2.21 -13.52
C GLY A 190 14.94 -1.83 -12.05
N ASP A 191 14.65 -2.74 -11.12
CA ASP A 191 14.90 -2.56 -9.67
C ASP A 191 15.64 -3.77 -9.07
N CYS A 192 16.51 -4.40 -9.84
CA CYS A 192 17.26 -5.60 -9.43
C CYS A 192 18.28 -5.36 -8.32
N SER A 193 18.48 -4.10 -7.96
CA SER A 193 19.34 -3.71 -6.85
C SER A 193 18.58 -3.62 -5.53
N GLY A 194 17.24 -3.68 -5.54
CA GLY A 194 16.40 -3.52 -4.36
C GLY A 194 16.66 -2.19 -3.66
N ASP A 195 16.54 -1.08 -4.39
CA ASP A 195 16.96 0.22 -3.88
C ASP A 195 16.11 0.71 -2.71
N TYR A 196 16.70 1.58 -1.86
CA TYR A 196 15.97 2.22 -0.77
C TYR A 196 14.89 3.15 -1.32
N LEU A 197 13.65 2.98 -0.83
CA LEU A 197 12.55 3.90 -1.11
C LEU A 197 12.63 5.20 -0.29
N TYR A 198 13.44 5.22 0.77
CA TYR A 198 13.69 6.40 1.62
C TYR A 198 15.15 6.48 2.06
N ARG A 199 15.75 7.68 1.98
CA ARG A 199 17.07 7.98 2.52
C ARG A 199 17.05 9.36 3.18
N ARG A 200 17.50 9.43 4.44
CA ARG A 200 17.77 10.70 5.10
C ARG A 200 19.19 11.14 4.76
N PHE A 201 19.33 12.32 4.15
CA PHE A 201 20.63 12.95 3.88
C PHE A 201 21.16 13.68 5.12
#